data_AF-A0A1A8MSK8-F1
#
_entry.id   AF-A0A1A8MSK8-F1
#
_cell.length_a   1.000
_cell.length_b   1.000
_cell.length_c   1.000
_cell.angle_alpha   90.00
_cell.angle_beta   90.00
_cell.angle_gamma   90.00
#
_symmetry.space_group_name_H-M   'P 1'
#
loop_
_entity.id
_entity.type
_entity.pdbx_description
1 polymer ?
#
loop_
_entity_poly.entity_id
_entity_poly.type
_entity_poly.pdbx_seq_one_letter_code
_entity_poly.pdbx_strand_id
1 'polypeptide(L)'
;VQNFKVLTGLEDLQVSCSTLHLEHTAGLSRDLQEYRRLFFGVNEIAVKVPSVFKLLIKEVLNPFYIFQLFSVILWSADEYYYYAVAIVFMSVISIATS
;
A
#
# COMPACT_ATOMS: atom_id res chain seq x y z
N VAL A 1 -8.46 -33.06 9.12
CA VAL A 1 -7.29 -32.15 9.26
C VAL A 1 -6.83 -31.79 7.85
N GLN A 2 -7.10 -30.56 7.38
CA GLN A 2 -6.63 -30.11 6.07
C GLN A 2 -5.21 -29.55 6.23
N ASN A 3 -4.23 -30.20 5.60
CA ASN A 3 -2.84 -29.74 5.60
C ASN A 3 -2.66 -28.69 4.49
N PHE A 4 -2.29 -27.46 4.88
CA PHE A 4 -1.87 -26.44 3.93
C PHE A 4 -0.41 -26.70 3.54
N LYS A 5 -0.14 -26.85 2.24
CA LYS A 5 1.21 -27.01 1.70
C LYS A 5 1.59 -25.74 0.93
N VAL A 6 2.77 -25.21 1.21
CA VAL A 6 3.35 -24.10 0.43
C VAL A 6 3.66 -24.62 -0.98
N LEU A 7 3.16 -23.93 -1.99
CA LEU A 7 3.43 -24.24 -3.39
C LEU A 7 4.78 -23.63 -3.79
N THR A 8 5.62 -24.40 -4.48
CA THR A 8 6.91 -23.99 -5.02
C THR A 8 6.77 -23.59 -6.49
N GLY A 9 7.59 -22.65 -6.97
CA GLY A 9 7.60 -22.26 -8.39
C GLY A 9 8.11 -23.40 -9.27
N LEU A 10 7.72 -23.42 -10.55
CA LEU A 10 8.28 -24.40 -11.50
C LEU A 10 9.78 -24.16 -11.72
N GLU A 11 10.22 -22.91 -11.59
CA GLU A 11 11.63 -22.52 -11.64
C GLU A 11 12.48 -23.19 -10.55
N ASP A 12 11.90 -23.45 -9.36
CA ASP A 12 12.57 -24.09 -8.24
C ASP A 12 12.73 -25.61 -8.45
N LEU A 13 12.00 -26.20 -9.41
CA LEU A 13 12.07 -27.63 -9.74
C LEU A 13 13.11 -27.95 -10.83
N GLN A 14 13.89 -26.97 -11.30
CA GLN A 14 14.96 -27.16 -12.28
C GLN A 14 14.51 -27.91 -13.55
N VAL A 15 13.30 -27.64 -14.01
CA VAL A 15 12.68 -28.31 -15.17
C VAL A 15 13.29 -27.79 -16.47
N SER A 16 13.68 -28.69 -17.37
CA SER A 16 14.20 -28.32 -18.70
C SER A 16 13.10 -27.77 -19.61
N CYS A 17 13.41 -26.72 -20.39
CA CYS A 17 12.49 -26.12 -21.36
C CYS A 17 11.94 -27.13 -22.39
N SER A 18 12.71 -28.18 -22.71
CA SER A 18 12.28 -29.26 -23.60
C SER A 18 11.13 -30.09 -23.01
N THR A 19 11.18 -30.38 -21.71
CA THR A 19 10.16 -31.17 -21.00
C THR A 19 8.87 -30.38 -20.87
N LEU A 20 8.98 -29.08 -20.56
CA LEU A 20 7.83 -28.19 -20.43
C LEU A 20 7.08 -28.02 -21.75
N HIS A 21 7.81 -27.94 -22.87
CA HIS A 21 7.22 -27.84 -24.20
C HIS A 21 6.51 -29.13 -24.64
N LEU A 22 7.01 -30.31 -24.25
CA LEU A 22 6.38 -31.59 -24.57
C LEU A 22 5.12 -31.87 -23.73
N GLU A 23 5.13 -31.53 -22.44
CA GLU A 23 4.02 -31.87 -21.53
C GLU A 23 2.90 -30.82 -21.45
N HIS A 24 3.20 -29.54 -21.74
CA HIS A 24 2.26 -28.45 -21.48
C HIS A 24 1.86 -27.62 -22.72
N THR A 25 2.12 -28.11 -23.93
CA THR A 25 1.83 -27.38 -25.18
C THR A 25 0.35 -27.12 -25.43
N ALA A 26 -0.54 -27.98 -24.93
CA ALA A 26 -1.98 -27.89 -25.16
C ALA A 26 -2.72 -26.94 -24.20
N GLY A 27 -2.02 -26.36 -23.21
CA GLY A 27 -2.64 -25.53 -22.19
C GLY A 27 -3.67 -26.27 -21.35
N LEU A 28 -4.51 -25.52 -20.63
CA LEU A 28 -5.59 -26.07 -19.79
C LEU A 28 -6.93 -26.01 -20.52
N SER A 29 -7.77 -27.04 -20.36
CA SER A 29 -9.14 -27.00 -20.89
C SER A 29 -9.99 -25.94 -20.17
N ARG A 30 -10.99 -25.40 -20.88
CA ARG A 30 -11.89 -24.36 -20.33
C ARG A 30 -12.61 -24.82 -19.07
N ASP A 31 -13.08 -26.07 -19.04
CA ASP A 31 -13.79 -26.63 -17.89
C ASP A 31 -12.89 -26.70 -16.65
N LEU A 32 -11.63 -27.09 -16.84
CA LEU A 32 -10.66 -27.18 -15.74
C LEU A 32 -10.20 -25.78 -15.29
N GLN A 33 -10.15 -24.81 -16.21
CA GLN A 33 -9.88 -23.42 -15.89
C GLN A 33 -11.01 -22.82 -15.04
N GLU A 34 -12.28 -23.03 -15.42
CA GLU A 34 -13.44 -22.56 -14.66
C GLU A 34 -13.51 -23.21 -13.28
N TYR A 35 -13.31 -24.53 -13.20
CA TYR A 35 -13.25 -25.25 -11.92
C TYR A 35 -12.17 -24.66 -11.00
N ARG A 36 -10.95 -24.42 -11.51
CA ARG A 36 -9.87 -23.82 -10.72
C ARG A 36 -10.19 -22.38 -10.31
N ARG A 37 -10.85 -21.60 -11.17
CA ARG A 37 -11.24 -20.21 -10.88
C ARG A 37 -12.22 -20.12 -9.70
N LEU A 38 -13.03 -21.14 -9.45
CA LEU A 38 -13.91 -21.21 -8.27
C LEU A 38 -13.12 -21.28 -6.95
N PHE A 39 -11.95 -21.92 -6.95
CA PHE A 39 -11.11 -22.06 -5.74
C PHE A 39 -10.06 -20.96 -5.59
N PHE A 40 -9.40 -20.58 -6.69
CA PHE A 40 -8.29 -19.61 -6.66
C PHE A 40 -8.74 -18.17 -6.90
N GLY A 41 -9.98 -17.96 -7.37
CA GLY A 41 -10.51 -16.65 -7.67
C GLY A 41 -9.83 -16.00 -8.88
N VAL A 42 -9.91 -14.68 -8.94
CA VAL A 42 -9.25 -13.86 -9.96
C VAL A 42 -7.80 -13.65 -9.54
N ASN A 43 -6.86 -13.79 -10.49
CA ASN A 43 -5.47 -13.44 -10.26
C ASN A 43 -5.30 -11.91 -10.22
N GLU A 44 -5.65 -11.32 -9.09
CA GLU A 44 -5.54 -9.89 -8.82
C GLU A 44 -4.74 -9.62 -7.56
N ILE A 45 -3.88 -8.60 -7.60
CA ILE A 45 -3.19 -8.09 -6.43
C ILE A 45 -4.01 -6.92 -5.90
N ALA A 46 -4.92 -7.21 -4.97
CA ALA A 46 -5.75 -6.20 -4.33
C ALA A 46 -4.93 -5.40 -3.30
N VAL A 47 -4.30 -4.31 -3.75
CA VAL A 47 -3.61 -3.38 -2.86
C VAL A 47 -4.64 -2.53 -2.11
N LYS A 48 -4.73 -2.72 -0.79
CA LYS A 48 -5.63 -1.91 0.05
C LYS A 48 -5.07 -0.49 0.17
N VAL A 49 -5.73 0.47 -0.48
CA VAL A 49 -5.39 1.89 -0.31
C VAL A 49 -5.92 2.37 1.04
N PRO A 50 -5.08 2.92 1.92
CA PRO A 50 -5.56 3.51 3.17
C PRO A 50 -6.45 4.72 2.88
N SER A 51 -7.46 4.94 3.73
CA SER A 51 -8.36 6.09 3.60
C SER A 51 -7.66 7.42 3.91
N VAL A 52 -8.11 8.50 3.28
CA VAL A 52 -7.59 9.86 3.48
C VAL A 52 -7.55 10.24 4.96
N PHE A 53 -8.60 9.89 5.72
CA PHE A 53 -8.66 10.15 7.16
C PHE A 53 -7.54 9.45 7.94
N LYS A 54 -7.21 8.21 7.57
CA LYS A 54 -6.11 7.46 8.20
C LYS A 54 -4.75 8.07 7.87
N LEU A 55 -4.58 8.64 6.68
CA LEU A 55 -3.39 9.43 6.35
C LEU A 55 -3.32 10.70 7.19
N LEU A 56 -4.42 11.48 7.28
CA LEU A 56 -4.44 12.74 8.03
C LEU A 56 -4.08 12.56 9.51
N ILE A 57 -4.60 11.51 10.17
CA ILE A 57 -4.23 11.21 11.56
C ILE A 57 -2.73 10.91 11.67
N LYS A 58 -2.17 10.15 10.73
CA LYS A 58 -0.75 9.80 10.74
C LYS A 58 0.12 11.03 10.52
N GLU A 59 -0.31 11.95 9.65
CA GLU A 59 0.35 13.22 9.38
C GLU A 59 0.36 14.11 10.64
N VAL A 60 -0.80 14.34 11.26
CA VAL A 60 -0.92 15.22 12.45
C VAL A 60 -0.15 14.68 13.67
N LEU A 61 -0.03 13.36 13.81
CA LEU A 61 0.76 12.73 14.88
C LEU A 61 2.27 12.75 14.63
N ASN A 62 2.73 13.21 13.46
CA ASN A 62 4.15 13.36 13.22
C ASN A 62 4.73 14.44 14.17
N PRO A 63 5.83 14.15 14.89
CA PRO A 63 6.44 15.09 15.83
C PRO A 63 6.62 16.49 15.28
N PHE A 64 6.96 16.63 13.99
CA PHE A 64 7.10 17.92 13.32
C PHE A 64 5.84 18.79 13.42
N TYR A 65 4.68 18.28 13.01
CA TYR A 65 3.43 19.04 13.02
C TYR A 65 2.92 19.32 14.45
N ILE A 66 3.20 18.42 15.40
CA ILE A 66 2.92 18.65 16.82
C ILE A 66 3.68 19.88 17.33
N PHE A 67 5.00 19.95 17.08
CA PHE A 67 5.81 21.11 17.45
C PHE A 67 5.37 22.39 16.73
N GLN A 68 4.93 22.25 15.48
CA GLN A 68 4.44 23.37 14.69
C GLN A 68 3.15 23.96 15.28
N LEU A 69 2.21 23.11 15.71
CA LEU A 69 0.98 23.55 16.38
C LEU A 69 1.28 24.24 17.72
N PHE A 70 2.17 23.66 18.54
CA PHE A 70 2.60 24.29 19.79
C PHE A 70 3.24 25.67 19.55
N SER A 71 4.05 25.78 18.50
CA SER A 71 4.67 27.05 18.12
C SER A 71 3.60 28.08 17.76
N VAL A 72 2.63 27.74 16.90
CA VAL A 72 1.54 28.66 16.52
C VAL A 72 0.77 29.15 17.75
N ILE A 73 0.47 28.26 18.70
CA ILE A 73 -0.22 28.61 19.95
C ILE A 73 0.63 29.57 20.79
N LEU A 74 1.92 29.28 20.97
CA LEU A 74 2.85 30.11 21.75
C LEU A 74 2.97 31.52 21.14
N TRP A 75 3.25 31.62 19.85
CA TRP A 75 3.37 32.91 19.15
C TRP A 75 2.05 33.69 19.14
N SER A 76 0.90 33.01 19.13
CA SER A 76 -0.40 33.66 19.23
C SER A 76 -0.71 34.15 20.65
N ALA A 77 -0.22 33.44 21.68
CA ALA A 77 -0.40 33.80 23.08
C ALA A 77 0.48 34.99 23.48
N ASP A 78 1.67 35.12 22.91
CA ASP A 78 2.57 36.27 23.11
C ASP A 78 2.25 37.45 22.15
N GLU A 79 1.07 37.47 21.52
CA GLU A 79 0.59 38.53 20.59
C GLU A 79 1.45 38.72 19.31
N TYR A 80 2.29 37.74 18.97
CA TYR A 80 3.15 37.73 17.78
C TYR A 80 2.47 37.05 16.57
N TYR A 81 1.31 37.59 16.17
CA TYR A 81 0.46 36.99 15.13
C TYR A 81 1.13 36.85 13.75
N TYR A 82 2.04 37.76 13.37
CA TYR A 82 2.74 37.67 12.08
C TYR A 82 3.59 36.40 11.97
N TYR A 83 4.25 36.00 13.05
CA TYR A 83 5.06 34.78 13.08
C TYR A 83 4.16 33.52 13.12
N ALA A 84 3.06 33.56 13.86
CA ALA A 84 2.07 32.48 13.87
C ALA A 84 1.48 32.22 12.48
N VAL A 85 1.09 33.27 11.75
CA VAL A 85 0.55 33.17 10.37
C VAL A 85 1.60 32.66 9.39
N ALA A 86 2.86 33.11 9.50
CA ALA A 86 3.94 32.61 8.66
C ALA A 86 4.16 31.10 8.81
N ILE A 87 4.12 30.58 10.04
CA ILE A 87 4.23 29.15 10.32
C ILE A 87 3.07 28.38 9.67
N VAL A 88 1.82 28.84 9.87
CA VAL A 88 0.62 28.21 9.29
C VAL A 88 0.68 28.19 7.76
N PHE A 89 1.08 29.29 7.14
CA PHE A 89 1.16 29.39 5.67
C PHE A 89 2.16 28.39 5.09
N MET A 90 3.36 28.30 5.68
CA MET A 90 4.38 27.35 5.24
C MET A 90 3.96 25.89 5.46
N SER A 91 3.26 25.58 6.56
CA SER A 91 2.68 24.25 6.80
C SER A 91 1.67 23.86 5.72
N VAL A 92 0.75 24.76 5.38
CA VAL A 92 -0.31 24.48 4.40
C VAL A 92 0.28 24.22 3.01
N ILE A 93 1.28 24.99 2.59
CA ILE A 93 1.98 24.76 1.32
C ILE A 93 2.69 23.40 1.32
N SER A 94 3.34 23.04 2.43
CA SER A 94 4.05 21.76 2.56
C SER A 94 3.07 20.57 2.44
N ILE A 95 1.93 20.64 3.12
CA ILE A 95 0.90 19.59 3.08
C ILE A 95 0.24 19.52 1.70
N ALA A 96 -0.03 20.66 1.06
CA ALA A 96 -0.68 20.69 -0.25
C ALA A 96 0.22 20.16 -1.39
N THR A 97 1.54 20.21 -1.21
CA THR A 97 2.52 19.78 -2.21
C THR A 97 3.00 18.34 -2.01
N SER A 98 2.79 17.77 -0.81
CA SER A 98 3.22 16.40 -0.45
C SER A 98 2.15 15.36 -0.76
#